data_AF-A0A7E4VG70-F1
#
_entry.id   AF-A0A7E4VG70-F1
#
_cell.length_a   1.000
_cell.length_b   1.000
_cell.length_c   1.000
_cell.angle_alpha   90.00
_cell.angle_beta   90.00
_cell.angle_gamma   90.00
#
_symmetry.space_group_name_H-M   'P 1'
#
loop_
_entity.id
_entity.type
_entity.pdbx_description
1 polymer ?
#
loop_
_entity_poly.entity_id
_entity_poly.type
_entity_poly.pdbx_seq_one_letter_code
_entity_poly.pdbx_strand_id
1 'polypeptide(L)'
;MSAPRRSTRISLRSEPSDVEMAEASPKRRTSSPKKKPPTDQRPPHIESAKHEIVGEDFIQNTYDGYLNRRDYQKYLDRIEIKIVNDDTENATIEFDLLNVEAPIANTIRRIMIAEVPTMAIDKVCLYQNDTVFQDEVLCHRLGLIPIRADARNFNFRTKLAVEPDEYTEPETKETENLVFDINVKCKKKKVVPADAKDKNDHFENSIVRSGDFVWEPIGDQATTFKKNPPSMVHDDIVILKMRHGQEIEAKCICYKGIGRDHAKFSPVGTASYRLLPEIVLNRPIHGEPAERLQKAFSKGVIEIDSDGFANVVDSRADTLSRNVFRYDDLKDAVEIRRKKNHFIFSVESVGQYEPGDIVTEACGVMVAKVSGFREALKKLIAS
;
A
#
# COMPACT_ATOMS: atom_id res chain seq x y z
N MET A 1 -30.37 40.48 -9.55
CA MET A 1 -30.06 40.03 -8.18
C MET A 1 -29.73 38.55 -8.26
N SER A 2 -28.45 38.20 -8.17
CA SER A 2 -27.97 36.81 -8.24
C SER A 2 -28.28 36.13 -6.91
N ALA A 3 -29.04 35.03 -6.95
CA ALA A 3 -29.23 34.19 -5.78
C ALA A 3 -27.87 33.62 -5.32
N PRO A 4 -27.66 33.40 -4.01
CA PRO A 4 -26.46 32.70 -3.53
C PRO A 4 -26.49 31.26 -4.04
N ARG A 5 -25.39 30.82 -4.66
CA ARG A 5 -25.22 29.46 -5.20
C ARG A 5 -25.16 28.47 -4.04
N ARG A 6 -25.94 27.38 -4.10
CA ARG A 6 -25.90 26.29 -3.12
C ARG A 6 -24.73 25.37 -3.48
N SER A 7 -23.80 25.19 -2.56
CA SER A 7 -22.71 24.21 -2.63
C SER A 7 -23.05 23.09 -1.66
N THR A 8 -22.90 21.83 -2.08
CA THR A 8 -23.09 20.65 -1.23
C THR A 8 -21.73 19.97 -1.07
N ARG A 9 -21.32 19.74 0.18
CA ARG A 9 -19.99 19.22 0.52
C ARG A 9 -20.08 17.83 1.09
N ILE A 10 -19.22 16.93 0.61
CA ILE A 10 -19.16 15.55 1.08
C ILE A 10 -17.74 15.23 1.54
N SER A 11 -17.62 14.76 2.78
CA SER A 11 -16.36 14.28 3.35
C SER A 11 -16.23 12.78 3.12
N LEU A 12 -15.12 12.32 2.53
CA LEU A 12 -14.90 10.93 2.13
C LEU A 12 -14.46 9.99 3.26
N ARG A 13 -14.76 10.32 4.52
CA ARG A 13 -14.38 9.48 5.66
C ARG A 13 -15.52 8.52 6.01
N SER A 14 -15.21 7.23 6.13
CA SER A 14 -16.04 6.31 6.89
C SER A 14 -15.86 6.65 8.38
N GLU A 15 -16.90 7.12 9.04
CA GLU A 15 -16.88 7.19 10.50
C GLU A 15 -16.83 5.77 11.09
N PRO A 16 -16.08 5.55 12.19
CA PRO A 16 -16.15 4.28 12.90
C PRO A 16 -17.57 4.10 13.44
N SER A 17 -18.24 3.02 13.05
CA SER A 17 -19.53 2.64 13.59
C SER A 17 -19.38 2.31 15.08
N ASP A 18 -19.98 3.12 15.96
CA ASP A 18 -20.17 2.80 17.37
C ASP A 18 -21.10 1.59 17.48
N VAL A 19 -20.53 0.41 17.74
CA VAL A 19 -21.29 -0.80 18.08
C VAL A 19 -21.47 -0.84 19.58
N GLU A 20 -22.66 -0.46 20.04
CA GLU A 20 -23.16 -0.75 21.38
C GLU A 20 -23.11 -2.26 21.66
N MET A 21 -22.26 -2.66 22.60
CA MET A 21 -22.19 -4.03 23.10
C MET A 21 -23.34 -4.27 24.10
N ALA A 22 -24.37 -4.98 23.64
CA ALA A 22 -25.45 -5.46 24.49
C ALA A 22 -24.95 -6.47 25.54
N GLU A 23 -25.24 -6.20 26.81
CA GLU A 23 -24.93 -7.06 27.96
C GLU A 23 -25.70 -8.40 27.89
N ALA A 24 -24.99 -9.52 27.93
CA ALA A 24 -25.56 -10.85 28.12
C ALA A 24 -25.28 -11.34 29.56
N SER A 25 -26.34 -11.56 30.34
CA SER A 25 -26.30 -12.07 31.71
C SER A 25 -25.81 -13.54 31.78
N PRO A 26 -24.94 -13.94 32.72
CA PRO A 26 -24.53 -15.33 32.87
C PRO A 26 -25.43 -16.11 33.86
N LYS A 27 -25.89 -17.29 33.42
CA LYS A 27 -26.62 -18.26 34.25
C LYS A 27 -25.71 -18.89 35.33
N ARG A 28 -26.29 -19.03 36.54
CA ARG A 28 -25.73 -19.63 37.76
C ARG A 28 -25.12 -21.03 37.54
N ARG A 29 -23.92 -21.24 38.07
CA ARG A 29 -23.43 -22.55 38.54
C ARG A 29 -23.17 -22.51 40.05
N THR A 30 -23.43 -23.64 40.68
CA THR A 30 -23.62 -23.88 42.12
C THR A 30 -22.35 -23.77 42.97
N SER A 31 -22.56 -23.38 44.23
CA SER A 31 -21.57 -23.04 45.26
C SER A 31 -20.92 -24.24 45.95
N SER A 32 -19.65 -24.09 46.34
CA SER A 32 -18.98 -24.82 47.42
C SER A 32 -18.17 -23.84 48.31
N PRO A 33 -17.92 -24.15 49.60
CA PRO A 33 -17.86 -23.14 50.68
C PRO A 33 -16.50 -22.42 50.82
N LYS A 34 -16.59 -21.13 51.18
CA LYS A 34 -15.47 -20.19 51.41
C LYS A 34 -14.63 -20.54 52.65
N LYS A 35 -13.31 -20.65 52.49
CA LYS A 35 -12.31 -20.48 53.57
C LYS A 35 -11.92 -19.00 53.67
N LYS A 36 -11.75 -18.50 54.90
CA LYS A 36 -11.33 -17.11 55.22
C LYS A 36 -9.95 -16.79 54.60
N PRO A 37 -9.71 -15.55 54.11
CA PRO A 37 -8.38 -15.14 53.66
C PRO A 37 -7.48 -14.82 54.87
N PRO A 38 -6.17 -15.13 54.81
CA PRO A 38 -5.21 -14.61 55.77
C PRO A 38 -4.84 -13.15 55.46
N THR A 39 -4.46 -12.47 56.53
CA THR A 39 -4.09 -11.07 56.69
C THR A 39 -2.97 -10.57 55.77
N ASP A 40 -3.17 -9.32 55.34
CA ASP A 40 -2.26 -8.31 54.78
C ASP A 40 -0.75 -8.58 54.98
N GLN A 41 -0.07 -8.99 53.91
CA GLN A 41 1.37 -8.85 53.76
C GLN A 41 1.62 -8.05 52.48
N ARG A 42 2.04 -6.79 52.65
CA ARG A 42 2.54 -5.96 51.55
C ARG A 42 3.74 -6.68 50.91
N PRO A 43 3.85 -6.71 49.57
CA PRO A 43 5.03 -7.26 48.93
C PRO A 43 6.27 -6.44 49.35
N PRO A 44 7.44 -7.09 49.51
CA PRO A 44 8.66 -6.36 49.86
C PRO A 44 9.00 -5.37 48.76
N HIS A 45 9.52 -4.22 49.17
CA HIS A 45 10.08 -3.19 48.31
C HIS A 45 10.94 -3.81 47.21
N ILE A 46 10.59 -3.53 45.95
CA ILE A 46 11.48 -3.78 44.82
C ILE A 46 12.69 -2.86 45.05
N GLU A 47 13.77 -3.43 45.57
CA GLU A 47 15.07 -2.77 45.58
C GLU A 47 15.37 -2.32 44.15
N SER A 48 15.75 -1.05 44.03
CA SER A 48 16.17 -0.40 42.79
C SER A 48 17.11 -1.31 42.00
N ALA A 49 16.59 -1.93 40.94
CA ALA A 49 17.40 -2.62 39.96
C ALA A 49 18.39 -1.59 39.42
N LYS A 50 19.68 -1.81 39.68
CA LYS A 50 20.77 -1.05 39.06
C LYS A 50 20.51 -1.07 37.56
N HIS A 51 20.39 0.11 36.96
CA HIS A 51 20.33 0.24 35.52
C HIS A 51 21.70 -0.17 34.98
N GLU A 52 21.88 -1.45 34.68
CA GLU A 52 22.86 -1.86 33.70
C GLU A 52 22.36 -1.35 32.35
N ILE A 53 22.98 -0.25 31.90
CA ILE A 53 22.92 0.14 30.49
C ILE A 53 23.47 -1.07 29.73
N VAL A 54 22.58 -1.82 29.09
CA VAL A 54 22.95 -2.90 28.18
C VAL A 54 23.77 -2.28 27.06
N GLY A 55 25.10 -2.42 27.16
CA GLY A 55 26.08 -1.78 26.29
C GLY A 55 26.35 -2.50 24.98
N GLU A 56 25.51 -3.45 24.55
CA GLU A 56 25.68 -4.15 23.28
C GLU A 56 24.32 -4.39 22.61
N ASP A 57 24.19 -3.94 21.36
CA ASP A 57 23.01 -4.18 20.52
C ASP A 57 22.86 -5.69 20.24
N PHE A 58 21.75 -6.30 20.67
CA PHE A 58 21.48 -7.73 20.51
C PHE A 58 20.51 -8.01 19.35
N ILE A 59 20.88 -8.92 18.44
CA ILE A 59 19.95 -9.53 17.47
C ILE A 59 19.93 -11.05 17.72
N GLN A 60 18.76 -11.62 17.96
CA GLN A 60 18.58 -13.06 18.10
C GLN A 60 18.06 -13.62 16.76
N ASN A 61 18.98 -14.13 15.93
CA ASN A 61 18.60 -14.74 14.66
C ASN A 61 17.87 -16.08 14.86
N THR A 62 16.73 -16.26 14.20
CA THR A 62 15.93 -17.49 14.25
C THR A 62 16.46 -18.59 13.32
N TYR A 63 17.38 -18.27 12.40
CA TYR A 63 17.88 -19.21 11.39
C TYR A 63 19.24 -19.82 11.72
N ASP A 64 20.04 -19.10 12.49
CA ASP A 64 21.36 -19.57 12.88
C ASP A 64 21.29 -20.18 14.28
N GLY A 65 21.04 -21.50 14.34
CA GLY A 65 21.10 -22.27 15.60
C GLY A 65 22.47 -22.26 16.29
N TYR A 66 23.48 -21.66 15.66
CA TYR A 66 24.88 -21.66 16.10
C TYR A 66 25.63 -20.35 15.79
N LEU A 67 24.95 -19.23 15.47
CA LEU A 67 25.67 -17.96 15.53
C LEU A 67 25.86 -17.61 17.01
N ASN A 68 27.10 -17.80 17.47
CA ASN A 68 27.60 -17.16 18.67
C ASN A 68 27.07 -15.73 18.71
N ARG A 69 26.36 -15.43 19.79
CA ARG A 69 26.10 -14.09 20.30
C ARG A 69 27.20 -13.12 19.82
N ARG A 70 26.78 -12.00 19.21
CA ARG A 70 27.53 -10.72 19.07
C ARG A 70 28.38 -10.50 17.80
N ASP A 71 27.74 -10.21 16.68
CA ASP A 71 28.34 -9.26 15.71
C ASP A 71 27.28 -8.65 14.78
N TYR A 72 26.76 -7.48 15.17
CA TYR A 72 25.82 -6.70 14.35
C TYR A 72 26.41 -6.35 12.98
N GLN A 73 27.71 -6.07 12.91
CA GLN A 73 28.37 -5.70 11.66
C GLN A 73 28.36 -6.87 10.69
N LYS A 74 28.67 -8.09 11.15
CA LYS A 74 28.59 -9.29 10.30
C LYS A 74 27.17 -9.59 9.82
N TYR A 75 26.14 -9.23 10.57
CA TYR A 75 24.76 -9.37 10.10
C TYR A 75 24.48 -8.37 8.97
N LEU A 76 24.84 -7.09 9.16
CA LEU A 76 24.69 -6.06 8.13
C LEU A 76 25.43 -6.40 6.84
N ASP A 77 26.69 -6.85 6.96
CA ASP A 77 27.54 -7.16 5.81
C ASP A 77 27.00 -8.33 4.97
N ARG A 78 26.09 -9.14 5.51
CA ARG A 78 25.44 -10.25 4.78
C ARG A 78 24.19 -9.80 4.02
N ILE A 79 23.57 -8.69 4.40
CA ILE A 79 22.35 -8.22 3.73
C ILE A 79 22.71 -7.84 2.31
N GLU A 80 22.06 -8.48 1.35
CA GLU A 80 22.30 -8.26 -0.07
C GLU A 80 20.96 -8.00 -0.77
N ILE A 81 20.94 -7.01 -1.65
CA ILE A 81 19.79 -6.66 -2.48
C ILE A 81 20.18 -6.88 -3.94
N LYS A 82 19.39 -7.67 -4.68
CA LYS A 82 19.59 -7.89 -6.12
C LYS A 82 18.37 -7.43 -6.88
N ILE A 83 18.51 -6.40 -7.72
CA ILE A 83 17.45 -5.98 -8.62
C ILE A 83 17.40 -6.99 -9.76
N VAL A 84 16.24 -7.64 -9.93
CA VAL A 84 16.04 -8.67 -10.96
C VAL A 84 15.35 -8.06 -12.18
N ASN A 85 14.35 -7.22 -11.94
CA ASN A 85 13.67 -6.47 -12.98
C ASN A 85 13.32 -5.06 -12.47
N ASP A 86 13.53 -4.06 -13.30
CA ASP A 86 13.10 -2.68 -13.05
C ASP A 86 12.41 -2.18 -14.31
N ASP A 87 11.09 -2.30 -14.32
CA ASP A 87 10.24 -2.00 -15.46
C ASP A 87 9.50 -0.69 -15.16
N THR A 88 10.12 0.41 -15.59
CA THR A 88 9.59 1.76 -15.43
C THR A 88 8.37 2.01 -16.32
N GLU A 89 8.23 1.30 -17.44
CA GLU A 89 7.07 1.44 -18.33
C GLU A 89 5.80 0.91 -17.67
N ASN A 90 5.89 -0.26 -17.02
CA ASN A 90 4.78 -0.84 -16.28
C ASN A 90 4.74 -0.40 -14.80
N ALA A 91 5.63 0.48 -14.38
CA ALA A 91 5.77 0.96 -13.01
C ALA A 91 5.90 -0.21 -12.00
N THR A 92 6.74 -1.20 -12.31
CA THR A 92 6.99 -2.37 -11.45
C THR A 92 8.48 -2.58 -11.17
N ILE A 93 8.81 -3.07 -9.98
CA ILE A 93 10.16 -3.52 -9.64
C ILE A 93 10.10 -4.89 -8.96
N GLU A 94 10.99 -5.79 -9.39
CA GLU A 94 11.23 -7.08 -8.75
C GLU A 94 12.67 -7.13 -8.25
N PHE A 95 12.84 -7.41 -6.96
CA PHE A 95 14.16 -7.52 -6.34
C PHE A 95 14.22 -8.61 -5.29
N ASP A 96 15.40 -9.16 -5.09
CA ASP A 96 15.68 -10.14 -4.06
C ASP A 96 16.29 -9.46 -2.84
N LEU A 97 15.71 -9.73 -1.67
CA LEU A 97 16.25 -9.36 -0.37
C LEU A 97 16.79 -10.62 0.31
N LEU A 98 18.11 -10.68 0.44
CA LEU A 98 18.85 -11.84 0.94
C LEU A 98 19.33 -11.61 2.37
N ASN A 99 19.38 -12.69 3.15
CA ASN A 99 19.95 -12.74 4.50
C ASN A 99 19.26 -11.82 5.52
N VAL A 100 17.96 -11.56 5.31
CA VAL A 100 17.11 -10.80 6.23
C VAL A 100 16.08 -11.70 6.90
N GLU A 101 15.58 -11.30 8.05
CA GLU A 101 14.51 -12.02 8.75
C GLU A 101 13.11 -11.64 8.26
N ALA A 102 12.16 -12.57 8.39
CA ALA A 102 10.77 -12.37 7.98
C ALA A 102 10.09 -11.14 8.64
N PRO A 103 10.33 -10.81 9.92
CA PRO A 103 9.75 -9.61 10.53
C PRO A 103 10.20 -8.31 9.85
N ILE A 104 11.46 -8.21 9.44
CA ILE A 104 12.00 -7.02 8.76
C ILE A 104 11.42 -6.93 7.35
N ALA A 105 11.47 -8.01 6.57
CA ALA A 105 10.88 -8.06 5.23
C ALA A 105 9.38 -7.70 5.26
N ASN A 106 8.61 -8.27 6.21
CA ASN A 106 7.20 -7.96 6.35
C ASN A 106 6.95 -6.53 6.85
N THR A 107 7.85 -5.96 7.65
CA THR A 107 7.75 -4.56 8.08
C THR A 107 7.89 -3.63 6.87
N ILE A 108 8.89 -3.83 6.02
CA ILE A 108 9.07 -3.06 4.78
C ILE A 108 7.82 -3.18 3.91
N ARG A 109 7.31 -4.40 3.68
CA ARG A 109 6.07 -4.64 2.94
C ARG A 109 4.88 -3.86 3.49
N ARG A 110 4.68 -3.87 4.81
CA ARG A 110 3.56 -3.17 5.46
C ARG A 110 3.69 -1.66 5.35
N ILE A 111 4.89 -1.13 5.48
CA ILE A 111 5.16 0.30 5.36
C ILE A 111 4.88 0.79 3.93
N MET A 112 5.36 0.06 2.91
CA MET A 112 5.09 0.38 1.50
C MET A 112 3.60 0.52 1.20
N ILE A 113 2.77 -0.37 1.77
CA ILE A 113 1.31 -0.34 1.55
C ILE A 113 0.62 0.77 2.34
N ALA A 114 0.99 0.97 3.61
CA ALA A 114 0.15 1.67 4.57
C ALA A 114 0.73 2.98 5.10
N GLU A 115 2.02 3.24 4.95
CA GLU A 115 2.68 4.35 5.66
C GLU A 115 3.58 5.23 4.81
N VAL A 116 3.93 4.81 3.61
CA VAL A 116 4.50 5.71 2.60
C VAL A 116 3.42 6.73 2.21
N PRO A 117 3.67 8.04 2.35
CA PRO A 117 2.64 9.04 2.14
C PRO A 117 2.46 9.40 0.66
N THR A 118 1.24 9.72 0.26
CA THR A 118 0.92 10.24 -1.08
C THR A 118 -0.01 11.44 -1.00
N MET A 119 -0.20 12.14 -2.13
CA MET A 119 -1.23 13.16 -2.31
C MET A 119 -2.48 12.54 -2.93
N ALA A 120 -3.65 12.80 -2.35
CA ALA A 120 -4.93 12.38 -2.94
C ALA A 120 -6.04 13.40 -2.65
N ILE A 121 -7.10 13.39 -3.46
CA ILE A 121 -8.30 14.22 -3.25
C ILE A 121 -8.99 13.78 -1.95
N ASP A 122 -9.24 14.72 -1.04
CA ASP A 122 -9.94 14.45 0.22
C ASP A 122 -11.24 15.24 0.37
N LYS A 123 -11.23 16.51 -0.04
CA LYS A 123 -12.41 17.36 -0.01
C LYS A 123 -12.79 17.74 -1.43
N VAL A 124 -14.08 17.60 -1.73
CA VAL A 124 -14.67 18.02 -3.00
C VAL A 124 -15.75 19.04 -2.69
N CYS A 125 -15.62 20.23 -3.26
CA CYS A 125 -16.64 21.27 -3.22
C CYS A 125 -17.43 21.19 -4.53
N LEU A 126 -18.63 20.60 -4.49
CA LEU A 126 -19.51 20.50 -5.65
C LEU A 126 -20.35 21.76 -5.77
N TYR A 127 -20.19 22.48 -6.89
CA TYR A 127 -21.01 23.64 -7.22
C TYR A 127 -22.20 23.27 -8.10
N GLN A 128 -22.01 22.28 -8.98
CA GLN A 128 -23.06 21.77 -9.85
C GLN A 128 -22.83 20.29 -10.17
N ASN A 129 -23.88 19.48 -10.03
CA ASN A 129 -23.91 18.10 -10.49
C ASN A 129 -25.30 17.77 -11.06
N ASP A 130 -25.47 17.92 -12.37
CA ASP A 130 -26.69 17.50 -13.08
C ASP A 130 -26.55 16.08 -13.68
N THR A 131 -25.52 15.35 -13.26
CA THR A 131 -25.24 14.01 -13.77
C THR A 131 -26.14 12.96 -13.12
N VAL A 132 -26.03 11.72 -13.60
CA VAL A 132 -26.80 10.59 -13.04
C VAL A 132 -26.16 10.07 -11.74
N PHE A 133 -24.90 10.40 -11.48
CA PHE A 133 -24.21 9.98 -10.27
C PHE A 133 -24.67 10.80 -9.08
N GLN A 134 -24.97 10.11 -7.98
CA GLN A 134 -25.12 10.75 -6.69
C GLN A 134 -23.80 11.40 -6.26
N ASP A 135 -23.91 12.53 -5.57
CA ASP A 135 -22.78 13.36 -5.16
C ASP A 135 -21.75 12.55 -4.37
N GLU A 136 -22.18 11.68 -3.45
CA GLU A 136 -21.31 10.88 -2.61
C GLU A 136 -20.51 9.84 -3.40
N VAL A 137 -21.16 9.18 -4.36
CA VAL A 137 -20.54 8.16 -5.22
C VAL A 137 -19.53 8.83 -6.15
N LEU A 138 -19.89 10.00 -6.69
CA LEU A 138 -19.01 10.80 -7.52
C LEU A 138 -17.77 11.23 -6.73
N CYS A 139 -17.96 11.89 -5.58
CA CYS A 139 -16.85 12.33 -4.73
C CYS A 139 -15.93 11.15 -4.37
N HIS A 140 -16.49 9.99 -4.03
CA HIS A 140 -15.71 8.81 -3.69
C HIS A 140 -14.84 8.35 -4.87
N ARG A 141 -15.38 8.35 -6.10
CA ARG A 141 -14.60 8.05 -7.30
C ARG A 141 -13.48 9.06 -7.52
N LEU A 142 -13.74 10.36 -7.32
CA LEU A 142 -12.72 11.41 -7.45
C LEU A 142 -11.58 11.21 -6.44
N GLY A 143 -11.91 10.82 -5.21
CA GLY A 143 -10.94 10.51 -4.16
C GLY A 143 -9.96 9.38 -4.51
N LEU A 144 -10.32 8.47 -5.41
CA LEU A 144 -9.51 7.33 -5.82
C LEU A 144 -8.60 7.61 -7.03
N ILE A 145 -8.68 8.80 -7.63
CA ILE A 145 -7.83 9.16 -8.77
C ILE A 145 -6.42 9.47 -8.24
N PRO A 146 -5.39 8.75 -8.70
CA PRO A 146 -4.02 8.99 -8.26
C PRO A 146 -3.48 10.30 -8.84
N ILE A 147 -2.85 11.09 -7.98
CA ILE A 147 -2.27 12.40 -8.34
C ILE A 147 -0.77 12.27 -8.49
N ARG A 148 -0.24 12.74 -9.63
CA ARG A 148 1.19 12.91 -9.87
C ARG A 148 1.67 14.17 -9.16
N ALA A 149 2.01 14.02 -7.89
CA ALA A 149 2.63 15.05 -7.07
C ALA A 149 3.50 14.41 -5.99
N ASP A 150 4.74 14.86 -5.86
CA ASP A 150 5.65 14.35 -4.84
C ASP A 150 5.23 14.84 -3.45
N ALA A 151 4.77 13.91 -2.61
CA ALA A 151 4.27 14.21 -1.28
C ALA A 151 5.37 14.75 -0.34
N ARG A 152 6.66 14.62 -0.67
CA ARG A 152 7.77 15.17 0.13
C ARG A 152 7.74 16.71 0.17
N ASN A 153 7.17 17.35 -0.85
CA ASN A 153 7.05 18.80 -0.94
C ASN A 153 5.93 19.38 -0.08
N PHE A 154 5.11 18.53 0.54
CA PHE A 154 3.94 18.94 1.32
C PHE A 154 4.05 18.49 2.78
N ASN A 155 3.54 19.33 3.67
CA ASN A 155 3.40 19.02 5.08
C ASN A 155 2.10 18.24 5.33
N PHE A 156 2.12 17.39 6.36
CA PHE A 156 0.88 16.86 6.89
C PHE A 156 0.07 17.99 7.53
N ARG A 157 -1.26 17.89 7.43
CA ARG A 157 -2.19 18.88 8.00
C ARG A 157 -1.91 19.09 9.49
N THR A 158 -1.59 20.33 9.87
CA THR A 158 -1.28 20.67 11.26
C THR A 158 -2.58 20.90 12.04
N LYS A 159 -3.15 19.81 12.59
CA LYS A 159 -4.46 19.73 13.31
C LYS A 159 -5.70 19.82 12.41
N LEU A 160 -6.83 19.30 12.92
CA LEU A 160 -8.17 19.47 12.36
C LEU A 160 -8.45 20.97 12.25
N ALA A 161 -8.08 21.60 11.13
CA ALA A 161 -8.61 22.93 10.82
C ALA A 161 -10.12 22.86 11.04
N VAL A 162 -10.68 23.84 11.74
CA VAL A 162 -12.11 23.93 12.00
C VAL A 162 -12.81 23.58 10.70
N GLU A 163 -13.56 22.47 10.67
CA GLU A 163 -14.29 22.11 9.47
C GLU A 163 -15.19 23.33 9.18
N PRO A 164 -15.02 24.00 8.03
CA PRO A 164 -15.88 25.11 7.69
C PRO A 164 -17.33 24.64 7.72
N ASP A 165 -18.26 25.57 7.97
CA ASP A 165 -19.68 25.28 7.77
C ASP A 165 -19.96 24.86 6.31
N GLU A 166 -21.18 24.36 6.07
CA GLU A 166 -21.59 23.82 4.76
C GLU A 166 -21.42 24.82 3.60
N TYR A 167 -21.36 26.12 3.90
CA TYR A 167 -21.34 27.20 2.91
C TYR A 167 -19.97 27.82 2.67
N THR A 168 -18.95 27.43 3.45
CA THR A 168 -17.60 28.03 3.36
C THR A 168 -16.61 27.05 2.74
N GLU A 169 -15.88 27.53 1.73
CA GLU A 169 -14.78 26.75 1.14
C GLU A 169 -13.69 26.49 2.18
N PRO A 170 -13.11 25.28 2.23
CA PRO A 170 -11.98 25.01 3.11
C PRO A 170 -10.81 25.94 2.80
N GLU A 171 -10.21 26.49 3.86
CA GLU A 171 -8.95 27.22 3.71
C GLU A 171 -7.89 26.29 3.12
N THR A 172 -7.26 26.75 2.03
CA THR A 172 -6.17 26.04 1.36
C THR A 172 -4.85 26.72 1.68
N LYS A 173 -3.85 25.92 2.08
CA LYS A 173 -2.50 26.40 2.35
C LYS A 173 -1.54 25.86 1.28
N GLU A 174 -0.69 26.72 0.75
CA GLU A 174 0.29 26.35 -0.29
C GLU A 174 1.24 25.22 0.13
N THR A 175 1.53 25.07 1.43
CA THR A 175 2.45 24.06 1.97
C THR A 175 1.78 22.74 2.32
N GLU A 176 0.44 22.68 2.35
CA GLU A 176 -0.32 21.49 2.76
C GLU A 176 -1.21 20.94 1.63
N ASN A 177 -1.60 21.78 0.66
CA ASN A 177 -2.68 21.48 -0.29
C ASN A 177 -2.29 21.62 -1.77
N LEU A 178 -2.98 20.85 -2.60
CA LEU A 178 -3.10 21.06 -4.04
C LEU A 178 -4.58 21.18 -4.39
N VAL A 179 -4.90 21.99 -5.40
CA VAL A 179 -6.29 22.21 -5.85
C VAL A 179 -6.40 21.88 -7.34
N PHE A 180 -7.45 21.14 -7.68
CA PHE A 180 -7.83 20.86 -9.07
C PHE A 180 -9.29 21.23 -9.29
N ASP A 181 -9.57 21.95 -10.37
CA ASP A 181 -10.91 22.27 -10.80
C ASP A 181 -11.35 21.34 -11.93
N ILE A 182 -12.63 21.01 -11.95
CA ILE A 182 -13.28 20.31 -13.06
C ILE A 182 -14.58 21.05 -13.40
N ASN A 183 -14.70 21.46 -14.66
CA ASN A 183 -15.88 22.14 -15.18
C ASN A 183 -16.18 21.62 -16.58
N VAL A 184 -17.10 20.65 -16.67
CA VAL A 184 -17.41 19.96 -17.92
C VAL A 184 -18.91 19.97 -18.18
N LYS A 185 -19.30 20.49 -19.34
CA LYS A 185 -20.68 20.53 -19.82
C LYS A 185 -20.85 19.72 -21.10
N CYS A 186 -21.79 18.78 -21.11
CA CYS A 186 -22.06 17.95 -22.28
C CYS A 186 -23.01 18.65 -23.27
N LYS A 187 -22.57 18.78 -24.52
CA LYS A 187 -23.31 19.45 -25.59
C LYS A 187 -23.54 18.50 -26.77
N LYS A 188 -24.63 18.70 -27.52
CA LYS A 188 -24.79 18.03 -28.82
C LYS A 188 -23.83 18.67 -29.81
N LYS A 189 -23.09 17.85 -30.57
CA LYS A 189 -22.29 18.36 -31.68
C LYS A 189 -23.21 18.89 -32.77
N LYS A 190 -22.86 20.04 -33.35
CA LYS A 190 -23.59 20.63 -34.47
C LYS A 190 -23.37 19.82 -35.76
N VAL A 191 -22.20 19.22 -35.91
CA VAL A 191 -21.81 18.36 -37.03
C VAL A 191 -21.43 17.01 -36.45
N VAL A 192 -22.12 15.96 -36.91
CA VAL A 192 -21.83 14.58 -36.52
C VAL A 192 -21.05 13.94 -37.67
N PRO A 193 -19.93 13.25 -37.40
CA PRO A 193 -19.23 12.48 -38.43
C PRO A 193 -20.18 11.48 -39.10
N ALA A 194 -20.14 11.37 -40.43
CA ALA A 194 -21.04 10.48 -41.18
C ALA A 194 -20.80 8.99 -40.87
N ASP A 195 -19.63 8.67 -40.32
CA ASP A 195 -19.18 7.35 -39.87
C ASP A 195 -19.42 7.10 -38.37
N ALA A 196 -20.08 8.01 -37.67
CA ALA A 196 -20.43 7.86 -36.25
C ALA A 196 -21.27 6.60 -36.02
N LYS A 197 -20.70 5.62 -35.32
CA LYS A 197 -21.37 4.36 -34.94
C LYS A 197 -21.82 4.36 -33.49
N ASP A 198 -21.11 5.06 -32.61
CA ASP A 198 -21.49 5.16 -31.21
C ASP A 198 -22.42 6.36 -31.00
N LYS A 199 -23.47 6.17 -30.20
CA LYS A 199 -24.33 7.26 -29.75
C LYS A 199 -23.55 8.37 -29.05
N ASN A 200 -22.40 8.05 -28.44
CA ASN A 200 -21.53 9.04 -27.80
C ASN A 200 -20.87 10.01 -28.80
N ASP A 201 -20.70 9.62 -30.07
CA ASP A 201 -20.05 10.44 -31.11
C ASP A 201 -20.84 11.71 -31.43
N HIS A 202 -22.15 11.68 -31.18
CA HIS A 202 -23.09 12.81 -31.36
C HIS A 202 -22.92 13.90 -30.30
N PHE A 203 -22.14 13.66 -29.25
CA PHE A 203 -22.02 14.55 -28.10
C PHE A 203 -20.56 14.95 -27.89
N GLU A 204 -20.36 16.22 -27.55
CA GLU A 204 -19.10 16.76 -27.04
C GLU A 204 -19.08 16.57 -25.51
N ASN A 205 -17.94 16.16 -24.97
CA ASN A 205 -17.72 15.95 -23.54
C ASN A 205 -18.74 14.99 -22.91
N SER A 206 -19.11 13.93 -23.63
CA SER A 206 -20.02 12.89 -23.14
C SER A 206 -19.36 11.89 -22.20
N ILE A 207 -18.04 11.87 -22.14
CA ILE A 207 -17.25 11.05 -21.21
C ILE A 207 -16.30 12.00 -20.51
N VAL A 208 -16.41 12.07 -19.18
CA VAL A 208 -15.52 12.84 -18.32
C VAL A 208 -14.38 11.93 -17.88
N ARG A 209 -13.14 12.37 -18.05
CA ARG A 209 -11.91 11.63 -17.76
C ARG A 209 -11.07 12.37 -16.73
N SER A 210 -10.11 11.66 -16.13
CA SER A 210 -9.13 12.24 -15.22
C SER A 210 -8.25 13.33 -15.86
N GLY A 211 -8.02 13.29 -17.18
CA GLY A 211 -7.32 14.36 -17.90
C GLY A 211 -8.10 15.67 -18.01
N ASP A 212 -9.40 15.71 -17.66
CA ASP A 212 -10.21 16.93 -17.71
C ASP A 212 -9.99 17.85 -16.48
N PHE A 213 -9.22 17.40 -15.48
CA PHE A 213 -8.87 18.20 -14.31
C PHE A 213 -7.83 19.26 -14.63
N VAL A 214 -8.07 20.48 -14.18
CA VAL A 214 -7.14 21.61 -14.32
C VAL A 214 -6.54 21.92 -12.96
N TRP A 215 -5.20 21.92 -12.87
CA TRP A 215 -4.51 22.30 -11.64
C TRP A 215 -4.56 23.82 -11.44
N GLU A 216 -4.98 24.23 -10.25
CA GLU A 216 -5.03 25.63 -9.81
C GLU A 216 -3.94 25.88 -8.76
N PRO A 217 -2.83 26.58 -9.11
CA PRO A 217 -1.73 26.81 -8.19
C PRO A 217 -2.12 27.77 -7.05
N ILE A 218 -1.71 27.45 -5.82
CA ILE A 218 -1.89 28.30 -4.64
C ILE A 218 -0.57 29.04 -4.35
N GLY A 219 -0.63 30.36 -4.16
CA GLY A 219 0.55 31.16 -3.79
C GLY A 219 1.70 30.98 -4.80
N ASP A 220 2.88 30.58 -4.31
CA ASP A 220 4.09 30.44 -5.13
C ASP A 220 4.22 29.06 -5.82
N GLN A 221 3.21 28.20 -5.72
CA GLN A 221 3.26 26.85 -6.30
C GLN A 221 3.48 26.85 -7.83
N ALA A 222 2.95 27.83 -8.56
CA ALA A 222 3.16 27.97 -10.01
C ALA A 222 4.66 28.09 -10.35
N THR A 223 5.43 28.76 -9.49
CA THR A 223 6.89 28.90 -9.64
C THR A 223 7.60 27.62 -9.18
N THR A 224 7.22 27.09 -8.02
CA THR A 224 7.84 25.90 -7.41
C THR A 224 7.72 24.66 -8.30
N PHE A 225 6.56 24.43 -8.91
CA PHE A 225 6.28 23.25 -9.72
C PHE A 225 6.36 23.51 -11.23
N LYS A 226 6.98 24.62 -11.66
CA LYS A 226 7.07 24.99 -13.09
C LYS A 226 7.63 23.88 -13.98
N LYS A 227 8.60 23.10 -13.47
CA LYS A 227 9.23 21.99 -14.23
C LYS A 227 8.30 20.77 -14.35
N ASN A 228 7.63 20.42 -13.26
CA ASN A 228 6.80 19.23 -13.14
C ASN A 228 5.46 19.64 -12.49
N PRO A 229 4.51 20.21 -13.26
CA PRO A 229 3.24 20.66 -12.71
C PRO A 229 2.42 19.45 -12.20
N PRO A 230 1.74 19.57 -11.04
CA PRO A 230 0.81 18.57 -10.57
C PRO A 230 -0.25 18.22 -11.62
N SER A 231 -0.52 16.94 -11.77
CA SER A 231 -1.47 16.38 -12.74
C SER A 231 -2.05 15.07 -12.22
N MET A 232 -3.02 14.50 -12.93
CA MET A 232 -3.42 13.11 -12.68
C MET A 232 -2.33 12.17 -13.21
N VAL A 233 -2.18 10.98 -12.60
CA VAL A 233 -1.18 10.01 -13.09
C VAL A 233 -1.59 9.46 -14.45
N HIS A 234 -2.86 9.08 -14.58
CA HIS A 234 -3.46 8.53 -15.80
C HIS A 234 -4.51 9.51 -16.29
N ASP A 235 -4.48 9.90 -17.56
CA ASP A 235 -5.39 10.92 -18.13
C ASP A 235 -6.70 10.34 -18.69
N ASP A 236 -6.81 9.02 -18.76
CA ASP A 236 -7.88 8.30 -19.45
C ASP A 236 -8.86 7.56 -18.51
N ILE A 237 -8.70 7.72 -17.19
CA ILE A 237 -9.62 7.13 -16.20
C ILE A 237 -11.01 7.72 -16.40
N VAL A 238 -11.97 6.88 -16.78
CA VAL A 238 -13.36 7.31 -16.95
C VAL A 238 -14.02 7.56 -15.60
N ILE A 239 -14.38 8.81 -15.34
CA ILE A 239 -15.03 9.25 -14.11
C ILE A 239 -16.53 8.97 -14.21
N LEU A 240 -17.17 9.54 -15.23
CA LEU A 240 -18.59 9.38 -15.51
C LEU A 240 -18.91 9.61 -16.99
N LYS A 241 -20.13 9.28 -17.39
CA LYS A 241 -20.65 9.56 -18.73
C LYS A 241 -21.89 10.47 -18.63
N MET A 242 -21.96 11.47 -19.49
CA MET A 242 -23.02 12.48 -19.51
C MET A 242 -23.86 12.41 -20.79
N ARG A 243 -25.00 13.08 -20.74
CA ARG A 243 -25.86 13.41 -21.88
C ARG A 243 -26.03 14.91 -22.00
N HIS A 244 -26.55 15.32 -23.16
CA HIS A 244 -26.77 16.72 -23.45
C HIS A 244 -27.52 17.45 -22.34
N GLY A 245 -26.97 18.58 -21.91
CA GLY A 245 -27.55 19.44 -20.88
C GLY A 245 -26.99 19.18 -19.48
N GLN A 246 -26.39 18.00 -19.25
CA GLN A 246 -25.74 17.70 -17.98
C GLN A 246 -24.38 18.38 -17.87
N GLU A 247 -24.04 18.79 -16.65
CA GLU A 247 -22.77 19.40 -16.31
C GLU A 247 -22.29 18.98 -14.92
N ILE A 248 -20.98 19.08 -14.74
CA ILE A 248 -20.29 18.91 -13.46
C ILE A 248 -19.36 20.11 -13.26
N GLU A 249 -19.45 20.73 -12.10
CA GLU A 249 -18.55 21.81 -11.66
C GLU A 249 -18.13 21.51 -10.21
N ALA A 250 -16.83 21.26 -10.00
CA ALA A 250 -16.29 20.95 -8.70
C ALA A 250 -14.87 21.47 -8.50
N LYS A 251 -14.55 21.84 -7.26
CA LYS A 251 -13.18 22.11 -6.80
C LYS A 251 -12.72 20.99 -5.89
N CYS A 252 -11.60 20.36 -6.23
CA CYS A 252 -11.04 19.22 -5.53
C CYS A 252 -9.78 19.62 -4.77
N ILE A 253 -9.79 19.45 -3.45
CA ILE A 253 -8.69 19.79 -2.57
C ILE A 253 -7.99 18.52 -2.13
N CYS A 254 -6.69 18.49 -2.36
CA CYS A 254 -5.82 17.35 -2.12
C CYS A 254 -4.99 17.57 -0.87
N TYR A 255 -4.73 16.47 -0.17
CA TYR A 255 -3.95 16.46 1.07
C TYR A 255 -2.93 15.34 1.03
N LYS A 256 -1.86 15.52 1.80
CA LYS A 256 -0.91 14.47 2.12
C LYS A 256 -1.52 13.51 3.15
N GLY A 257 -1.55 12.22 2.84
CA GLY A 257 -2.08 11.17 3.71
C GLY A 257 -1.28 9.88 3.61
N ILE A 258 -1.68 8.86 4.38
CA ILE A 258 -1.06 7.52 4.39
C ILE A 258 -2.10 6.42 4.18
N GLY A 259 -1.70 5.33 3.53
CA GLY A 259 -2.61 4.20 3.21
C GLY A 259 -3.33 3.58 4.42
N ARG A 260 -2.76 3.70 5.62
CA ARG A 260 -3.37 3.24 6.88
C ARG A 260 -4.65 4.00 7.23
N ASP A 261 -4.75 5.26 6.85
CA ASP A 261 -5.95 6.08 7.07
C ASP A 261 -7.02 5.74 6.02
N HIS A 262 -6.63 5.69 4.75
CA HIS A 262 -7.51 5.28 3.67
C HIS A 262 -6.71 4.70 2.49
N ALA A 263 -7.24 3.66 1.85
CA ALA A 263 -6.56 2.96 0.76
C ALA A 263 -6.19 3.85 -0.44
N LYS A 264 -6.92 4.95 -0.66
CA LYS A 264 -6.62 5.98 -1.69
C LYS A 264 -5.22 6.60 -1.56
N PHE A 265 -4.62 6.54 -0.37
CA PHE A 265 -3.27 7.04 -0.12
C PHE A 265 -2.20 5.96 -0.26
N SER A 266 -2.55 4.74 -0.66
CA SER A 266 -1.55 3.70 -0.90
C SER A 266 -0.82 3.99 -2.22
N PRO A 267 0.52 4.10 -2.23
CA PRO A 267 1.28 4.36 -3.46
C PRO A 267 1.41 3.12 -4.36
N VAL A 268 1.00 1.94 -3.89
CA VAL A 268 1.16 0.67 -4.58
C VAL A 268 -0.17 0.07 -4.98
N GLY A 269 -0.24 -0.49 -6.19
CA GLY A 269 -1.34 -1.40 -6.56
C GLY A 269 -1.25 -2.67 -5.73
N THR A 270 -0.04 -3.23 -5.65
CA THR A 270 0.32 -4.26 -4.69
C THR A 270 1.80 -4.22 -4.35
N ALA A 271 2.13 -4.58 -3.11
CA ALA A 271 3.49 -4.88 -2.70
C ALA A 271 3.49 -6.20 -1.93
N SER A 272 4.21 -7.17 -2.46
CA SER A 272 4.23 -8.52 -1.92
C SER A 272 5.62 -9.11 -1.96
N TYR A 273 5.80 -10.21 -1.24
CA TYR A 273 6.98 -11.04 -1.40
C TYR A 273 6.60 -12.50 -1.35
N ARG A 274 7.44 -13.33 -1.96
CA ARG A 274 7.46 -14.78 -1.76
C ARG A 274 8.86 -15.23 -1.39
N LEU A 275 8.97 -16.36 -0.71
CA LEU A 275 10.29 -16.96 -0.47
C LEU A 275 10.74 -17.71 -1.72
N LEU A 276 12.05 -17.71 -1.99
CA LEU A 276 12.60 -18.52 -3.10
C LEU A 276 12.27 -20.00 -2.85
N PRO A 277 11.60 -20.67 -3.81
CA PRO A 277 11.41 -22.12 -3.77
C PRO A 277 12.75 -22.86 -3.80
N GLU A 278 12.84 -23.95 -3.05
CA GLU A 278 13.96 -24.87 -3.10
C GLU A 278 13.40 -26.26 -3.39
N ILE A 279 13.70 -26.79 -4.57
CA ILE A 279 13.21 -28.10 -5.03
C ILE A 279 14.41 -29.04 -5.01
N VAL A 280 14.30 -30.13 -4.26
CA VAL A 280 15.35 -31.13 -4.09
C VAL A 280 14.86 -32.45 -4.66
N LEU A 281 15.64 -33.05 -5.56
CA LEU A 281 15.41 -34.39 -6.08
C LEU A 281 16.22 -35.37 -5.22
N ASN A 282 15.52 -36.25 -4.50
CA ASN A 282 16.14 -37.19 -3.55
C ASN A 282 16.77 -38.42 -4.24
N ARG A 283 16.45 -38.63 -5.51
CA ARG A 283 16.99 -39.72 -6.34
C ARG A 283 17.00 -39.29 -7.82
N PRO A 284 17.85 -39.90 -8.66
CA PRO A 284 17.79 -39.67 -10.09
C PRO A 284 16.46 -40.15 -10.67
N ILE A 285 15.84 -39.32 -11.51
CA ILE A 285 14.55 -39.60 -12.17
C ILE A 285 14.80 -39.52 -13.68
N HIS A 286 14.48 -40.59 -14.40
CA HIS A 286 14.72 -40.70 -15.84
C HIS A 286 13.50 -41.31 -16.54
N GLY A 287 13.43 -41.18 -17.87
CA GLY A 287 12.37 -41.79 -18.70
C GLY A 287 10.98 -41.17 -18.46
N GLU A 288 9.92 -41.97 -18.54
CA GLU A 288 8.53 -41.50 -18.41
C GLU A 288 8.26 -40.74 -17.08
N PRO A 289 8.77 -41.17 -15.91
CA PRO A 289 8.68 -40.39 -14.67
C PRO A 289 9.32 -38.99 -14.75
N ALA A 290 10.39 -38.81 -15.53
CA ALA A 290 11.04 -37.51 -15.71
C ALA A 290 10.17 -36.53 -16.51
N GLU A 291 9.52 -37.00 -17.58
CA GLU A 291 8.54 -36.19 -18.33
C GLU A 291 7.33 -35.82 -17.49
N ARG A 292 6.86 -36.77 -16.67
CA ARG A 292 5.73 -36.54 -15.75
C ARG A 292 6.11 -35.53 -14.66
N LEU A 293 7.32 -35.62 -14.14
CA LEU A 293 7.89 -34.66 -13.20
C LEU A 293 7.94 -33.27 -13.83
N GLN A 294 8.48 -33.14 -15.04
CA GLN A 294 8.56 -31.86 -15.73
C GLN A 294 7.18 -31.20 -15.90
N LYS A 295 6.16 -31.98 -16.30
CA LYS A 295 4.77 -31.49 -16.45
C LYS A 295 4.11 -31.12 -15.11
N ALA A 296 4.65 -31.57 -13.98
CA ALA A 296 4.11 -31.26 -12.66
C ALA A 296 4.52 -29.86 -12.15
N PHE A 297 5.55 -29.25 -12.73
CA PHE A 297 6.08 -27.93 -12.34
C PHE A 297 5.80 -26.87 -13.40
N SER A 298 6.03 -25.59 -13.05
CA SER A 298 5.99 -24.51 -14.04
C SER A 298 7.01 -24.76 -15.16
N LYS A 299 6.72 -24.26 -16.37
CA LYS A 299 7.64 -24.34 -17.51
C LYS A 299 8.98 -23.69 -17.16
N GLY A 300 10.09 -24.38 -17.49
CA GLY A 300 11.46 -23.91 -17.22
C GLY A 300 12.02 -24.29 -15.84
N VAL A 301 11.20 -24.83 -14.93
CA VAL A 301 11.67 -25.25 -13.60
C VAL A 301 12.47 -26.55 -13.67
N ILE A 302 11.95 -27.52 -14.41
CA ILE A 302 12.58 -28.84 -14.61
C ILE A 302 12.93 -28.98 -16.09
N GLU A 303 14.17 -29.34 -16.37
CA GLU A 303 14.61 -29.72 -17.71
C GLU A 303 15.12 -31.16 -17.70
N ILE A 304 15.01 -31.82 -18.83
CA ILE A 304 15.51 -33.18 -19.04
C ILE A 304 16.79 -33.04 -19.86
N ASP A 305 17.89 -33.56 -19.35
CA ASP A 305 19.19 -33.53 -20.04
C ASP A 305 19.26 -34.51 -21.20
N SER A 306 20.39 -34.50 -21.92
CA SER A 306 20.63 -35.40 -23.06
C SER A 306 20.64 -36.87 -22.69
N ASP A 307 20.94 -37.20 -21.43
CA ASP A 307 20.98 -38.57 -20.92
C ASP A 307 19.60 -39.03 -20.40
N GLY A 308 18.59 -38.14 -20.46
CA GLY A 308 17.21 -38.43 -20.11
C GLY A 308 16.88 -38.25 -18.62
N PHE A 309 17.76 -37.60 -17.84
CA PHE A 309 17.53 -37.32 -16.42
C PHE A 309 16.91 -35.95 -16.21
N ALA A 310 15.95 -35.87 -15.27
CA ALA A 310 15.35 -34.61 -14.86
C ALA A 310 16.25 -33.85 -13.88
N ASN A 311 16.48 -32.56 -14.15
CA ASN A 311 17.26 -31.64 -13.34
C ASN A 311 16.44 -30.39 -13.01
N VAL A 312 16.63 -29.84 -11.82
CA VAL A 312 16.05 -28.55 -11.41
C VAL A 312 16.93 -27.43 -11.97
N VAL A 313 16.41 -26.64 -12.90
CA VAL A 313 17.15 -25.57 -13.59
C VAL A 313 16.84 -24.21 -12.99
N ASP A 314 15.56 -23.86 -12.82
CA ASP A 314 15.15 -22.60 -12.22
C ASP A 314 14.00 -22.78 -11.22
N SER A 315 14.34 -22.89 -9.94
CA SER A 315 13.32 -22.95 -8.89
C SER A 315 12.59 -21.61 -8.67
N ARG A 316 13.13 -20.48 -9.16
CA ARG A 316 12.48 -19.17 -9.07
C ARG A 316 11.19 -19.15 -9.87
N ALA A 317 11.18 -19.74 -11.06
CA ALA A 317 10.00 -19.78 -11.94
C ALA A 317 8.83 -20.61 -11.38
N ASP A 318 9.04 -21.40 -10.33
CA ASP A 318 7.99 -22.24 -9.79
C ASP A 318 6.96 -21.44 -8.97
N THR A 319 5.69 -21.82 -9.13
CA THR A 319 4.55 -21.25 -8.40
C THR A 319 4.17 -22.08 -7.17
N LEU A 320 4.89 -23.17 -6.89
CA LEU A 320 4.63 -24.09 -5.79
C LEU A 320 3.23 -24.74 -5.85
N SER A 321 2.83 -25.20 -7.04
CA SER A 321 1.53 -25.87 -7.27
C SER A 321 1.35 -27.15 -6.46
N ARG A 322 2.47 -27.80 -6.08
CA ARG A 322 2.51 -29.10 -5.36
C ARG A 322 1.87 -30.26 -6.13
N ASN A 323 1.71 -30.14 -7.44
CA ASN A 323 1.11 -31.18 -8.28
C ASN A 323 1.91 -32.50 -8.26
N VAL A 324 3.23 -32.44 -8.01
CA VAL A 324 4.10 -33.63 -7.94
C VAL A 324 3.62 -34.67 -6.92
N PHE A 325 3.01 -34.24 -5.81
CA PHE A 325 2.53 -35.15 -4.77
C PHE A 325 1.25 -35.92 -5.15
N ARG A 326 0.67 -35.63 -6.32
CA ARG A 326 -0.45 -36.42 -6.87
C ARG A 326 0.02 -37.74 -7.50
N TYR A 327 1.31 -37.85 -7.79
CA TYR A 327 1.90 -39.03 -8.43
C TYR A 327 2.58 -39.91 -7.38
N ASP A 328 2.06 -41.12 -7.19
CA ASP A 328 2.56 -42.05 -6.16
C ASP A 328 4.02 -42.45 -6.36
N ASP A 329 4.51 -42.46 -7.61
CA ASP A 329 5.88 -42.81 -7.96
C ASP A 329 6.87 -41.63 -7.79
N LEU A 330 6.37 -40.40 -7.68
CA LEU A 330 7.19 -39.18 -7.58
C LEU A 330 7.13 -38.49 -6.21
N LYS A 331 6.07 -38.72 -5.42
CA LYS A 331 5.85 -38.01 -4.15
C LYS A 331 7.01 -38.12 -3.15
N ASP A 332 7.69 -39.27 -3.10
CA ASP A 332 8.83 -39.51 -2.20
C ASP A 332 10.18 -39.14 -2.86
N ALA A 333 10.17 -38.90 -4.17
CA ALA A 333 11.35 -38.56 -4.94
C ALA A 333 11.68 -37.05 -4.90
N VAL A 334 10.73 -36.22 -4.49
CA VAL A 334 10.86 -34.76 -4.50
C VAL A 334 10.54 -34.15 -3.15
N GLU A 335 11.42 -33.27 -2.69
CA GLU A 335 11.17 -32.42 -1.55
C GLU A 335 11.04 -30.96 -1.98
N ILE A 336 9.96 -30.30 -1.55
CA ILE A 336 9.69 -28.90 -1.85
C ILE A 336 9.84 -28.08 -0.56
N ARG A 337 10.85 -27.22 -0.54
CA ARG A 337 11.21 -26.31 0.55
C ARG A 337 11.14 -24.85 0.11
N ARG A 338 11.44 -23.95 1.06
CA ARG A 338 11.59 -22.52 0.82
C ARG A 338 12.81 -22.02 1.57
N LYS A 339 13.65 -21.22 0.90
CA LYS A 339 14.79 -20.56 1.55
C LYS A 339 14.28 -19.42 2.42
N LYS A 340 14.35 -19.59 3.74
CA LYS A 340 13.70 -18.67 4.71
C LYS A 340 14.33 -17.27 4.78
N ASN A 341 15.57 -17.14 4.30
CA ASN A 341 16.36 -15.91 4.24
C ASN A 341 16.47 -15.32 2.82
N HIS A 342 15.64 -15.77 1.87
CA HIS A 342 15.64 -15.26 0.49
C HIS A 342 14.22 -14.86 0.11
N PHE A 343 13.98 -13.55 0.10
CA PHE A 343 12.68 -12.96 -0.25
C PHE A 343 12.75 -12.39 -1.66
N ILE A 344 11.80 -12.76 -2.50
CA ILE A 344 11.56 -12.20 -3.82
C ILE A 344 10.43 -11.18 -3.65
N PHE A 345 10.76 -9.89 -3.68
CA PHE A 345 9.80 -8.81 -3.61
C PHE A 345 9.32 -8.43 -5.00
N SER A 346 8.03 -8.12 -5.10
CA SER A 346 7.40 -7.51 -6.26
C SER A 346 6.59 -6.31 -5.77
N VAL A 347 6.89 -5.14 -6.33
CA VAL A 347 6.27 -3.86 -5.97
C VAL A 347 5.75 -3.21 -7.25
N GLU A 348 4.45 -2.96 -7.27
CA GLU A 348 3.76 -2.31 -8.39
C GLU A 348 3.27 -0.93 -7.94
N SER A 349 3.83 0.13 -8.51
CA SER A 349 3.44 1.51 -8.20
C SER A 349 2.14 1.87 -8.92
N VAL A 350 1.33 2.74 -8.30
CA VAL A 350 0.17 3.36 -8.96
C VAL A 350 0.61 4.51 -9.90
N GLY A 351 1.89 4.91 -9.85
CA GLY A 351 2.53 5.93 -10.69
C GLY A 351 2.70 7.31 -10.01
N GLN A 352 2.43 7.41 -8.71
CA GLN A 352 2.72 8.61 -7.91
C GLN A 352 4.20 8.69 -7.52
N TYR A 353 4.86 7.54 -7.46
CA TYR A 353 6.29 7.35 -7.18
C TYR A 353 6.88 6.39 -8.21
N GLU A 354 8.17 6.51 -8.47
CA GLU A 354 8.90 5.40 -9.08
C GLU A 354 8.92 4.19 -8.12
N PRO A 355 8.84 2.94 -8.60
CA PRO A 355 8.73 1.78 -7.73
C PRO A 355 9.90 1.63 -6.74
N GLY A 356 11.13 1.94 -7.17
CA GLY A 356 12.31 1.94 -6.30
C GLY A 356 12.27 3.02 -5.21
N ASP A 357 11.65 4.18 -5.50
CA ASP A 357 11.47 5.24 -4.51
C ASP A 357 10.55 4.81 -3.38
N ILE A 358 9.49 4.03 -3.67
CA ILE A 358 8.57 3.50 -2.65
C ILE A 358 9.32 2.65 -1.61
N VAL A 359 10.25 1.81 -2.07
CA VAL A 359 11.08 0.97 -1.19
C VAL A 359 11.98 1.84 -0.31
N THR A 360 12.60 2.86 -0.91
CA THR A 360 13.50 3.79 -0.21
C THR A 360 12.75 4.63 0.82
N GLU A 361 11.59 5.18 0.46
CA GLU A 361 10.71 5.91 1.37
C GLU A 361 10.22 5.02 2.51
N ALA A 362 9.90 3.76 2.25
CA ALA A 362 9.51 2.82 3.30
C ALA A 362 10.64 2.58 4.31
N CYS A 363 11.88 2.44 3.85
CA CYS A 363 13.06 2.38 4.73
C CYS A 363 13.21 3.68 5.54
N GLY A 364 13.00 4.85 4.91
CA GLY A 364 13.02 6.15 5.59
C GLY A 364 11.98 6.27 6.71
N VAL A 365 10.74 5.84 6.44
CA VAL A 365 9.65 5.79 7.45
C VAL A 365 10.01 4.86 8.60
N MET A 366 10.61 3.70 8.33
CA MET A 366 11.08 2.77 9.37
C MET A 366 12.13 3.43 10.28
N VAL A 367 13.14 4.09 9.68
CA VAL A 367 14.20 4.81 10.42
C VAL A 367 13.62 5.95 11.26
N ALA A 368 12.67 6.72 10.70
CA ALA A 368 12.02 7.82 11.40
C ALA A 368 11.26 7.34 12.64
N LYS A 369 10.56 6.20 12.55
CA LYS A 369 9.86 5.59 13.69
C LYS A 369 10.80 5.15 14.81
N VAL A 370 11.87 4.44 14.46
CA VAL A 370 12.87 3.99 15.44
C VAL A 370 13.54 5.19 16.11
N SER A 371 13.92 6.19 15.32
CA SER A 371 14.52 7.43 15.83
C SER A 371 13.56 8.19 16.75
N GLY A 372 12.29 8.32 16.37
CA GLY A 372 11.26 8.97 17.19
C GLY A 372 11.04 8.26 18.53
N PHE A 373 10.99 6.93 18.51
CA PHE A 373 10.87 6.13 19.74
C PHE A 373 12.10 6.31 20.65
N ARG A 374 13.31 6.29 20.06
CA ARG A 374 14.56 6.51 20.81
C ARG A 374 14.58 7.86 21.50
N GLU A 375 14.18 8.93 20.81
CA GLU A 375 14.13 10.27 21.40
C GLU A 375 13.04 10.40 22.48
N ALA A 376 11.89 9.76 22.30
CA ALA A 376 10.86 9.70 23.35
C ALA A 376 11.36 8.98 24.61
N LEU A 377 12.10 7.88 24.44
CA LEU A 377 12.69 7.13 25.56
C LEU A 377 13.75 7.96 26.29
N LYS A 378 14.63 8.66 25.56
CA LYS A 378 15.62 9.58 26.17
C LYS A 378 14.96 10.66 27.01
N LYS A 379 13.87 11.26 26.53
CA LYS A 379 13.11 12.26 27.28
C LYS A 379 12.51 11.70 28.56
N LEU A 380 12.01 10.47 28.52
CA LEU A 380 11.46 9.78 29.70
C LEU A 380 12.53 9.43 30.73
N ILE A 381 13.74 9.07 30.31
CA ILE A 381 14.86 8.77 31.22
C ILE A 381 15.43 10.07 31.82
N ALA A 382 15.36 11.19 31.09
CA ALA A 382 15.84 12.49 31.54
C ALA A 382 14.85 13.25 32.46
N SER A 383 13.58 12.83 32.49
CA SER A 383 12.53 13.33 33.41
C SER A 383 12.49 12.50 34.69
#